data_AF-A0AAN7NXN5-F1
#
_entry.id   AF-A0AAN7NXN5-F1
#
_cell.length_a   1.000
_cell.length_b   1.000
_cell.length_c   1.000
_cell.angle_alpha   90.00
_cell.angle_beta   90.00
_cell.angle_gamma   90.00
#
_symmetry.space_group_name_H-M   'P 1'
#
loop_
_entity.id
_entity.type
_entity.pdbx_description
1 polymer ?
#
loop_
_entity_poly.entity_id
_entity_poly.type
_entity_poly.pdbx_seq_one_letter_code
_entity_poly.pdbx_strand_id
1 'polypeptide(L)'
;MSVVNFESIEVTLSDVSVKELSTDQRYMYEICSGISKGIISLLLSEKDPGKMSHSRWLTTANRILRLYVSTEFPLTNLKILTKYVIRLYAFA
;
A
#
# COMPACT_ATOMS: atom_id res chain seq x y z
N MET A 1 2.88 -2.50 12.45
CA MET A 1 1.68 -3.23 11.96
C MET A 1 2.03 -4.70 11.92
N SER A 2 1.15 -5.60 12.39
CA SER A 2 1.40 -7.04 12.25
C SER A 2 1.14 -7.43 10.79
N VAL A 3 2.16 -7.94 10.10
CA VAL A 3 2.04 -8.51 8.75
C VAL A 3 1.67 -9.96 8.91
N VAL A 4 0.58 -10.37 8.26
CA VAL A 4 0.14 -11.76 8.21
C VAL A 4 0.30 -12.28 6.78
N ASN A 5 0.06 -13.57 6.57
CA ASN A 5 0.02 -14.13 5.21
C ASN A 5 -1.20 -13.57 4.48
N PHE A 6 -1.03 -12.57 3.61
CA PHE A 6 -2.11 -11.99 2.82
C PHE A 6 -2.02 -12.43 1.36
N GLU A 7 -3.14 -12.36 0.64
CA GLU A 7 -3.21 -12.71 -0.78
C GLU A 7 -2.61 -11.58 -1.65
N SER A 8 -1.71 -11.93 -2.58
CA SER A 8 -1.16 -10.96 -3.52
C SER A 8 -2.24 -10.47 -4.49
N ILE A 9 -2.13 -9.21 -4.93
CA ILE A 9 -3.00 -8.65 -5.96
C ILE A 9 -2.16 -8.33 -7.18
N GLU A 10 -2.36 -9.05 -8.28
CA GLU A 10 -1.64 -8.80 -9.53
C GLU A 10 -1.97 -7.40 -10.07
N VAL A 11 -0.96 -6.52 -10.03
CA VAL A 11 -1.03 -5.15 -10.52
C VAL A 11 0.34 -4.76 -11.10
N THR A 12 0.34 -4.20 -12.31
CA THR A 12 1.54 -3.63 -12.93
C THR A 12 1.83 -2.25 -12.34
N LEU A 13 2.93 -2.05 -11.62
CA LEU A 13 3.26 -0.73 -11.07
C LEU A 13 4.02 0.08 -12.13
N SER A 14 3.74 1.38 -12.26
CA SER A 14 4.55 2.24 -13.12
C SER A 14 5.96 2.40 -12.55
N ASP A 15 6.96 2.43 -13.43
CA ASP A 15 8.36 2.60 -13.06
C ASP A 15 8.63 4.07 -12.71
N VAL A 16 8.17 4.46 -11.52
CA VAL A 16 8.33 5.82 -11.00
C VAL A 16 9.70 5.92 -10.36
N SER A 17 10.42 7.01 -10.64
CA SER A 17 11.67 7.33 -9.96
C SER A 17 11.40 7.52 -8.46
N VAL A 18 11.61 6.47 -7.66
CA VAL A 18 11.39 6.45 -6.20
C VAL A 18 12.17 7.58 -5.48
N LYS A 19 13.21 8.10 -6.12
CA LYS A 19 14.05 9.21 -5.65
C LYS A 19 13.33 10.55 -5.67
N GLU A 20 12.34 10.73 -6.55
CA GLU A 20 11.56 11.97 -6.69
C GLU A 20 10.31 12.00 -5.79
N LEU A 21 9.94 10.86 -5.21
CA LEU A 21 8.78 10.75 -4.33
C LEU A 21 9.02 11.38 -2.96
N SER A 22 8.00 12.06 -2.44
CA SER A 22 7.95 12.46 -1.03
C SER A 22 7.91 11.25 -0.10
N THR A 23 8.14 11.46 1.19
CA THR A 23 8.17 10.36 2.18
C THR A 23 6.87 9.55 2.21
N ASP A 24 5.72 10.23 2.16
CA ASP A 24 4.38 9.61 2.17
C ASP A 24 4.05 8.88 0.86
N GLN A 25 4.44 9.46 -0.29
CA GLN A 25 4.30 8.78 -1.58
C GLN A 25 5.19 7.54 -1.69
N ARG A 26 6.45 7.62 -1.21
CA ARG A 26 7.38 6.49 -1.20
C ARG A 26 6.86 5.35 -0.34
N TYR A 27 6.34 5.64 0.86
CA TYR A 27 5.74 4.63 1.73
C TYR A 27 4.58 3.90 1.00
N MET A 28 3.72 4.67 0.34
CA MET A 28 2.58 4.10 -0.37
C MET A 28 3.02 3.28 -1.60
N TYR A 29 4.04 3.72 -2.33
CA TYR A 29 4.60 2.93 -3.43
C TYR A 29 5.20 1.60 -2.94
N GLU A 30 5.97 1.64 -1.85
CA GLU A 30 6.57 0.46 -1.22
C GLU A 30 5.50 -0.55 -0.77
N ILE A 31 4.41 -0.08 -0.15
CA ILE A 31 3.33 -0.98 0.31
C ILE A 31 2.52 -1.56 -0.86
N CYS A 32 2.23 -0.77 -1.90
CA CYS A 32 1.61 -1.24 -3.13
C CYS A 32 2.49 -2.30 -3.81
N SER A 33 3.80 -2.08 -3.87
CA SER A 33 4.74 -3.08 -4.40
C SER A 33 4.78 -4.35 -3.57
N GLY A 34 4.71 -4.24 -2.25
CA GLY A 34 4.69 -5.41 -1.38
C GLY A 34 3.42 -6.23 -1.56
N ILE A 35 2.27 -5.56 -1.67
CA ILE A 35 0.98 -6.23 -1.92
C ILE A 35 0.99 -6.93 -3.28
N SER A 36 1.51 -6.28 -4.32
CA SER A 36 1.58 -6.90 -5.64
C SER A 36 2.48 -8.12 -5.69
N LYS A 37 3.54 -8.15 -4.89
CA LYS A 37 4.48 -9.28 -4.80
C LYS A 37 4.06 -10.33 -3.78
N GLY A 38 3.05 -10.05 -2.95
CA GLY A 38 2.65 -10.91 -1.82
C GLY A 38 3.63 -10.89 -0.66
N ILE A 39 4.56 -9.94 -0.61
CA ILE A 39 5.65 -9.90 0.39
C ILE A 39 5.82 -8.46 0.87
N ILE A 40 5.66 -8.24 2.17
CA ILE A 40 5.90 -6.95 2.83
C ILE A 40 7.11 -7.09 3.76
N SER A 41 8.08 -6.18 3.64
CA SER A 41 9.24 -6.14 4.54
C SER A 41 8.81 -5.76 5.97
N LEU A 42 9.42 -6.38 6.97
CA LEU A 42 9.21 -6.04 8.39
C LEU A 42 9.51 -4.56 8.66
N LEU A 43 10.57 -4.02 8.04
CA LEU A 43 10.91 -2.61 8.18
C LEU A 43 9.78 -1.71 7.67
N LEU A 44 9.11 -2.08 6.58
CA LEU A 44 7.99 -1.33 6.02
C LEU A 44 6.72 -1.41 6.90
N SER A 45 6.52 -2.53 7.60
CA SER A 45 5.36 -2.72 8.47
C SER A 45 5.48 -1.96 9.79
N GLU A 46 6.70 -1.74 10.27
CA GLU A 46 7.02 -0.94 11.45
C GLU A 46 7.21 0.54 11.13
N LYS A 47 7.55 0.86 9.88
CA LYS A 47 7.74 2.24 9.41
C LYS A 47 6.45 3.05 9.55
N ASP A 48 6.59 4.19 10.21
CA ASP A 48 5.58 5.23 10.18
C ASP A 48 5.56 5.83 8.76
N PRO A 49 4.38 5.99 8.13
CA PRO A 49 4.28 6.64 6.82
C PRO A 49 4.81 8.09 6.82
N GLY A 50 5.06 8.67 8.00
CA GLY A 50 5.45 10.03 8.24
C GLY A 50 4.23 10.95 8.35
N LYS A 51 4.48 12.26 8.32
CA LYS A 51 3.39 13.23 8.10
C LYS A 51 2.82 12.98 6.70
N MET A 52 1.70 12.26 6.62
CA MET A 52 0.89 12.28 5.41
C MET A 52 0.55 13.73 5.11
N SER A 53 0.78 14.15 3.87
CA SER A 53 0.34 15.45 3.37
C SER A 53 -1.14 15.69 3.69
N HIS A 54 -1.59 16.95 3.71
CA HIS A 54 -2.96 17.36 4.08
C HIS A 54 -4.10 16.73 3.23
N SER A 55 -3.79 15.84 2.29
CA SER A 55 -4.77 15.10 1.50
C SER A 55 -5.42 13.99 2.32
N ARG A 56 -6.68 14.21 2.72
CA ARG A 56 -7.52 13.22 3.42
C ARG A 56 -7.61 11.88 2.69
N TRP A 57 -7.57 11.90 1.36
CA TRP A 57 -7.61 10.71 0.52
C TRP A 57 -6.39 9.80 0.72
N LEU A 58 -5.20 10.39 0.84
CA LEU A 58 -3.95 9.65 1.02
C LEU A 58 -3.90 8.95 2.39
N THR A 59 -4.45 9.59 3.41
CA THR A 59 -4.61 8.98 4.74
C THR A 59 -5.53 7.77 4.67
N THR A 60 -6.68 7.90 4.00
CA THR A 60 -7.64 6.80 3.85
C THR A 60 -7.07 5.64 3.02
N ALA A 61 -6.40 5.95 1.91
CA ALA A 61 -5.71 4.97 1.07
C ALA A 61 -4.70 4.14 1.87
N ASN A 62 -3.80 4.81 2.59
CA ASN A 62 -2.81 4.13 3.43
C ASN A 62 -3.44 3.25 4.50
N ARG A 63 -4.55 3.69 5.13
CA ARG A 63 -5.28 2.87 6.11
C ARG A 63 -5.86 1.60 5.49
N ILE A 64 -6.40 1.68 4.27
CA ILE A 64 -6.93 0.52 3.53
C ILE A 64 -5.81 -0.47 3.21
N LEU A 65 -4.69 0.00 2.65
CA LEU A 65 -3.55 -0.85 2.27
C LEU A 65 -2.96 -1.57 3.50
N ARG A 66 -2.80 -0.83 4.60
CA ARG A 66 -2.35 -1.36 5.88
C ARG A 66 -3.33 -2.41 6.42
N LEU A 67 -4.63 -2.12 6.43
CA LEU A 67 -5.64 -3.08 6.87
C LEU A 67 -5.58 -4.39 6.06
N TYR A 68 -5.41 -4.29 4.75
CA TYR A 68 -5.27 -5.45 3.86
C TYR A 68 -4.10 -6.36 4.25
N VAL A 69 -2.91 -5.78 4.44
CA VAL A 69 -1.70 -6.53 4.79
C VAL A 69 -1.78 -7.17 6.19
N SER A 70 -2.61 -6.63 7.08
CA SER A 70 -2.90 -7.19 8.40
C SER A 70 -4.06 -8.18 8.44
N THR A 71 -4.67 -8.51 7.29
CA THR A 71 -5.82 -9.41 7.23
C THR A 71 -5.46 -10.64 6.42
N GLU A 72 -5.44 -11.81 7.06
CA GLU A 72 -5.06 -13.08 6.41
C GLU A 72 -6.10 -13.50 5.35
N PHE A 73 -7.39 -13.35 5.69
CA PHE A 73 -8.51 -13.67 4.82
C PHE A 73 -9.34 -12.40 4.54
N PRO A 74 -8.86 -11.49 3.67
CA PRO A 74 -9.54 -10.23 3.42
C PRO A 74 -10.88 -10.46 2.70
N LEU A 75 -11.94 -9.81 3.20
CA LEU A 75 -13.25 -9.82 2.57
C LEU A 75 -13.18 -9.27 1.13
N THR A 76 -14.08 -9.71 0.27
CA THR A 76 -14.16 -9.28 -1.14
C THR A 76 -14.18 -7.76 -1.29
N ASN A 77 -14.91 -7.05 -0.42
CA ASN A 77 -14.97 -5.59 -0.45
C ASN A 77 -13.61 -4.95 -0.16
N LEU A 78 -12.84 -5.50 0.79
CA LEU A 78 -11.51 -5.01 1.11
C LEU A 78 -10.55 -5.28 -0.06
N LYS A 79 -10.61 -6.46 -0.69
CA LYS A 79 -9.85 -6.76 -1.91
C LYS A 79 -10.12 -5.76 -3.03
N ILE A 80 -11.40 -5.45 -3.28
CA ILE A 80 -11.82 -4.48 -4.32
C ILE A 80 -11.27 -3.08 -4.00
N LEU A 81 -11.41 -2.63 -2.75
CA LEU A 81 -10.93 -1.31 -2.33
C LEU A 81 -9.40 -1.21 -2.45
N THR A 82 -8.66 -2.23 -1.98
CA THR A 82 -7.20 -2.29 -2.10
C THR A 82 -6.79 -2.23 -3.57
N LYS A 83 -7.41 -3.03 -4.44
CA LYS A 83 -7.14 -3.01 -5.87
C LYS A 83 -7.41 -1.64 -6.50
N TYR A 84 -8.49 -0.97 -6.10
CA TYR A 84 -8.81 0.39 -6.56
C TYR A 84 -7.74 1.40 -6.12
N VAL A 85 -7.34 1.37 -4.84
CA VAL A 85 -6.30 2.26 -4.30
C VAL A 85 -4.97 2.04 -5.01
N ILE A 86 -4.52 0.80 -5.18
CA ILE A 86 -3.26 0.51 -5.88
C ILE A 86 -3.35 1.04 -7.32
N ARG A 87 -4.47 0.84 -8.02
CA ARG A 87 -4.65 1.36 -9.38
C ARG A 87 -4.62 2.89 -9.47
N LEU A 88 -5.20 3.58 -8.48
CA LEU A 88 -5.27 5.03 -8.50
C LEU A 88 -3.91 5.69 -8.26
N TYR A 89 -3.04 5.07 -7.46
CA TYR A 89 -1.83 5.71 -6.97
C TYR A 89 -0.53 5.08 -7.45
N ALA A 90 -0.55 3.85 -7.95
CA ALA A 90 0.64 3.19 -8.48
C ALA A 90 0.73 3.24 -10.01
N PHE A 91 -0.16 4.00 -10.66
CA PHE A 91 -0.19 4.25 -12.11
C PHE A 91 -0.39 5.72 -12.49
N ALA A 92 -0.43 6.63 -11.50
CA ALA A 92 -0.67 8.05 -11.71
C ALA A 92 0.64 8.84 -11.74
#